data_AF-A0A7C5XKW4-F1
#
_entry.id   AF-A0A7C5XKW4-F1
#
_cell.length_a   1.000
_cell.length_b   1.000
_cell.length_c   1.000
_cell.angle_alpha   90.00
_cell.angle_beta   90.00
_cell.angle_gamma   90.00
#
_symmetry.space_group_name_H-M   'P 1'
#
loop_
_entity.id
_entity.type
_entity.pdbx_description
1 polymer ?
#
loop_
_entity_poly.entity_id
_entity_poly.type
_entity_poly.pdbx_seq_one_letter_code
_entity_poly.pdbx_strand_id
1 'polypeptide(L)'
;MCCFVVVDFSFYRRVMEFLARYLGLGDRVLRMEVLRYDGVLNGVRVLVRISDLSGNVVKYCVVRFDNVFGKAEPKCVDNENQAWKTYQETY
;
A
#
# COMPACT_ATOMS: atom_id res chain seq x y z
N MET A 1 7.01 -24.15 -9.00
CA MET A 1 7.95 -23.45 -8.11
C MET A 1 7.43 -22.03 -7.94
N CYS A 2 6.62 -21.78 -6.91
CA CYS A 2 6.05 -20.46 -6.66
C CYS A 2 7.08 -19.63 -5.88
N CYS A 3 7.67 -18.63 -6.52
CA CYS A 3 8.48 -17.63 -5.81
C CYS A 3 7.56 -16.83 -4.90
N PHE A 4 7.53 -17.15 -3.61
CA PHE A 4 7.01 -16.23 -2.60
C PHE A 4 7.99 -15.06 -2.53
N VAL A 5 7.64 -13.94 -3.14
CA VAL A 5 8.36 -12.68 -2.95
C VAL A 5 8.08 -12.25 -1.53
N VAL A 6 8.96 -12.62 -0.59
CA VAL A 6 8.91 -12.11 0.77
C VAL A 6 9.15 -10.61 0.67
N VAL A 7 8.12 -9.82 0.96
CA VAL A 7 8.26 -8.36 1.00
C VAL A 7 9.27 -8.04 2.10
N ASP A 8 10.38 -7.41 1.73
CA ASP A 8 11.43 -7.04 2.69
C ASP A 8 10.85 -6.19 3.83
N PHE A 9 11.21 -6.51 5.07
CA PHE A 9 10.69 -5.82 6.26
C PHE A 9 10.97 -4.31 6.23
N SER A 10 12.11 -3.90 5.69
CA SER A 10 12.50 -2.48 5.55
C SER A 10 11.60 -1.76 4.54
N PHE A 11 11.26 -2.44 3.44
CA PHE A 11 10.31 -1.91 2.47
C PHE A 11 8.91 -1.80 3.06
N TYR A 12 8.40 -2.87 3.69
CA TYR A 12 7.11 -2.87 4.38
C TYR A 12 7.01 -1.71 5.38
N ARG A 13 8.04 -1.53 6.22
CA ARG A 13 8.13 -0.42 7.18
C ARG A 13 8.04 0.94 6.49
N ARG A 14 8.77 1.17 5.40
CA ARG A 14 8.72 2.44 4.64
C ARG A 14 7.34 2.72 4.07
N VAL A 15 6.63 1.71 3.56
CA VAL A 15 5.26 1.88 3.05
C VAL A 15 4.33 2.33 4.18
N MET A 16 4.41 1.68 5.35
CA MET A 16 3.56 2.02 6.48
C MET A 16 3.87 3.39 7.06
N GLU A 17 5.14 3.74 7.22
CA GLU A 17 5.56 5.08 7.67
C GLU A 17 5.10 6.18 6.69
N PHE A 18 5.19 5.91 5.38
CA PHE A 18 4.70 6.82 4.34
C PHE A 18 3.19 7.03 4.43
N LEU A 19 2.42 5.94 4.51
CA LEU A 19 0.95 6.01 4.60
C LEU A 19 0.49 6.66 5.91
N ALA A 20 1.15 6.38 7.03
CA ALA A 20 0.84 6.99 8.32
C ALA A 20 1.01 8.52 8.27
N ARG A 21 2.08 9.01 7.64
CA ARG A 21 2.31 10.45 7.44
C ARG A 21 1.31 11.05 6.46
N TYR A 22 1.10 10.40 5.32
CA TYR A 22 0.20 10.88 4.26
C TYR A 22 -1.25 11.02 4.74
N LEU A 23 -1.73 10.07 5.53
CA LEU A 23 -3.09 10.07 6.05
C LEU A 23 -3.25 10.82 7.38
N GLY A 24 -2.18 11.39 7.94
CA GLY A 24 -2.22 12.09 9.23
C GLY A 24 -2.62 11.18 10.40
N LEU A 25 -2.21 9.91 10.39
CA LEU A 25 -2.63 8.89 11.35
C LEU A 25 -1.82 8.87 12.66
N GLY A 26 -1.10 9.95 12.98
CA GLY A 26 -0.12 10.00 14.07
C GLY A 26 -0.65 9.54 15.44
N ASP A 27 -1.93 9.76 15.72
CA ASP A 27 -2.58 9.43 16.99
C ASP A 27 -3.49 8.19 16.93
N ARG A 28 -3.65 7.55 15.76
CA ARG A 28 -4.57 6.41 15.58
C ARG A 28 -3.82 5.11 15.44
N VAL A 29 -4.08 4.18 16.35
CA VAL A 29 -3.58 2.81 16.24
C VAL A 29 -4.41 2.08 15.16
N LEU A 30 -3.84 1.96 13.96
CA LEU A 30 -4.43 1.23 12.84
C LEU A 30 -3.56 0.03 12.46
N ARG A 31 -4.21 -1.02 12.00
CA ARG A 31 -3.54 -2.19 11.42
C ARG A 31 -3.43 -1.99 9.92
N MET A 32 -2.21 -2.04 9.39
CA MET A 32 -1.95 -1.98 7.96
C MET A 32 -1.44 -3.33 7.46
N GLU A 33 -2.02 -3.83 6.38
CA GLU A 33 -1.71 -5.14 5.80
C GLU A 33 -1.44 -4.98 4.30
N VAL A 34 -0.32 -5.51 3.82
CA VAL A 34 -0.03 -5.55 2.38
C VAL A 34 -0.78 -6.73 1.79
N LEU A 35 -1.77 -6.45 0.94
CA LEU A 35 -2.55 -7.47 0.22
C LEU A 35 -1.82 -7.96 -1.02
N ARG A 36 -1.15 -7.06 -1.73
CA ARG A 36 -0.46 -7.36 -2.98
C ARG A 36 0.77 -6.48 -3.16
N TYR A 37 1.81 -7.07 -3.73
CA TYR A 37 3.04 -6.41 -4.09
C TYR A 37 3.48 -6.93 -5.46
N ASP A 38 3.72 -6.03 -6.41
CA ASP A 38 4.26 -6.37 -7.72
C ASP A 38 5.32 -5.34 -8.15
N GLY A 39 6.39 -5.80 -8.79
CA GLY A 39 7.36 -4.93 -9.46
C GLY A 39 6.74 -4.36 -10.73
N VAL A 40 6.91 -3.06 -10.97
CA VAL A 40 6.45 -2.38 -12.18
C VAL A 40 7.64 -1.73 -12.89
N LEU A 41 7.45 -1.32 -14.14
CA LEU A 41 8.49 -0.57 -14.85
C LEU A 41 8.89 0.65 -14.00
N ASN A 42 10.19 0.74 -13.70
CA ASN A 42 10.79 1.82 -12.90
C ASN A 42 10.30 1.91 -11.45
N GLY A 43 9.81 0.83 -10.83
CA GLY A 43 9.31 0.96 -9.47
C GLY A 43 8.65 -0.28 -8.89
N VAL A 44 7.88 -0.04 -7.82
CA VAL A 44 7.09 -1.07 -7.15
C VAL A 44 5.70 -0.53 -6.85
N ARG A 45 4.71 -1.42 -6.90
CA ARG A 45 3.31 -1.11 -6.59
C ARG A 45 2.84 -2.01 -5.45
N VAL A 46 2.12 -1.41 -4.51
CA VAL A 46 1.68 -2.08 -3.28
C VAL A 46 0.21 -1.77 -3.05
N LEU A 47 -0.60 -2.80 -2.82
CA LEU A 47 -1.96 -2.64 -2.31
C LEU A 47 -1.94 -2.89 -0.80
N VAL A 48 -2.42 -1.92 -0.04
CA VAL A 48 -2.47 -1.94 1.41
C VAL A 48 -3.91 -1.83 1.87
N ARG A 49 -4.32 -2.71 2.78
CA ARG A 49 -5.55 -2.62 3.54
C ARG A 49 -5.25 -1.98 4.89
N ILE A 50 -6.02 -0.98 5.26
CA ILE A 50 -5.93 -0.28 6.54
C ILE A 50 -7.21 -0.58 7.31
N SER A 51 -7.08 -1.17 8.49
CA SER A 51 -8.19 -1.52 9.37
C SER A 51 -7.99 -0.94 10.76
N ASP A 52 -9.07 -0.77 11.51
CA ASP A 52 -8.99 -0.49 12.94
C ASP A 52 -8.59 -1.77 13.72
N LEU A 53 -8.41 -1.62 15.03
CA LEU A 53 -8.06 -2.75 15.91
C LEU A 53 -9.18 -3.79 16.04
N SER A 54 -10.43 -3.40 15.76
CA SER A 54 -11.59 -4.28 15.74
C SER A 54 -11.69 -5.09 14.45
N GLY A 55 -10.84 -4.82 13.46
CA GLY A 55 -10.81 -5.48 12.16
C GLY A 55 -11.72 -4.84 11.11
N ASN A 56 -12.36 -3.71 11.41
CA ASN A 56 -13.14 -2.97 10.43
C ASN A 56 -12.21 -2.27 9.46
N VAL A 57 -12.51 -2.37 8.17
CA VAL A 57 -11.70 -1.71 7.15
C VAL A 57 -11.99 -0.23 7.16
N VAL A 58 -10.93 0.56 7.31
CA VAL A 58 -10.98 2.02 7.26
C VAL A 58 -10.75 2.49 5.83
N LYS A 59 -9.70 1.98 5.16
CA LYS A 59 -9.34 2.33 3.78
C LYS A 59 -8.53 1.24 3.09
N TYR A 60 -8.54 1.27 1.77
CA TYR A 60 -7.56 0.59 0.93
C TYR A 60 -6.69 1.64 0.24
N CYS A 61 -5.38 1.45 0.19
CA CYS A 61 -4.44 2.36 -0.45
C CYS A 61 -3.56 1.60 -1.43
N VAL A 62 -3.50 2.07 -2.67
CA VAL A 62 -2.48 1.68 -3.64
C VAL A 62 -1.33 2.68 -3.52
N VAL A 63 -0.12 2.19 -3.27
CA VAL A 63 1.08 3.03 -3.24
C VAL A 63 2.00 2.60 -4.37
N ARG A 64 2.35 3.55 -5.23
CA ARG A 64 3.38 3.36 -6.26
C ARG A 64 4.63 4.11 -5.86
N PHE A 65 5.75 3.41 -5.82
CA PHE A 65 7.06 4.03 -5.67
C PHE A 65 7.73 4.08 -7.04
N ASP A 66 7.95 5.27 -7.57
CA ASP A 66 8.63 5.52 -8.84
C ASP A 66 10.10 5.85 -8.56
N ASN A 67 10.99 4.99 -9.03
CA ASN A 67 12.44 5.12 -8.86
C ASN A 67 13.06 6.22 -9.72
N VAL A 68 12.43 6.58 -10.85
CA VAL A 68 12.94 7.63 -11.77
C VAL A 68 12.76 9.00 -11.13
N PHE A 69 11.60 9.24 -10.51
CA PHE A 69 11.32 10.50 -9.85
C PHE A 69 11.62 10.50 -8.35
N GLY A 70 11.95 9.33 -7.77
CA GLY A 70 12.13 9.16 -6.33
C GLY A 70 10.87 9.51 -5.53
N LYS A 71 9.69 9.30 -6.12
CA LYS A 71 8.39 9.72 -5.56
C LYS A 71 7.53 8.53 -5.18
N ALA A 72 6.74 8.71 -4.12
CA ALA A 72 5.70 7.80 -3.72
C ALA A 72 4.33 8.44 -4.00
N GLU A 73 3.50 7.75 -4.77
CA GLU A 73 2.16 8.20 -5.17
C GLU A 73 1.11 7.29 -4.50
N PRO A 74 0.42 7.77 -3.45
CA PRO A 74 -0.65 7.04 -2.81
C PRO A 74 -2.00 7.39 -3.45
N LYS A 75 -2.82 6.37 -3.70
CA LYS A 75 -4.23 6.52 -4.05
C LYS A 75 -5.06 5.64 -3.11
N CYS A 76 -5.83 6.29 -2.24
CA CYS A 76 -6.65 5.59 -1.25
C CYS A 76 -8.13 5.70 -1.59
N VAL A 77 -8.86 4.60 -1.39
CA VAL A 77 -10.29 4.45 -1.64
C VAL A 77 -10.92 3.64 -0.50
N ASP A 78 -12.22 3.80 -0.29
CA ASP A 78 -12.92 3.12 0.81
C ASP A 78 -13.43 1.72 0.41
N ASN A 79 -13.42 1.40 -0.89
CA ASN A 79 -13.95 0.16 -1.45
C ASN A 79 -12.85 -0.76 -2.00
N GLU A 80 -12.89 -2.04 -1.62
CA GLU A 80 -11.92 -3.05 -2.06
C GLU A 80 -11.88 -3.24 -3.58
N ASN A 81 -13.03 -3.39 -4.23
CA ASN A 81 -13.10 -3.60 -5.67
C ASN A 81 -12.55 -2.38 -6.43
N GLN A 82 -12.80 -1.17 -5.94
CA GLN A 82 -12.21 0.03 -6.51
C GLN A 82 -10.70 0.09 -6.29
N ALA A 83 -10.21 -0.42 -5.15
CA ALA A 83 -8.78 -0.49 -4.87
C ALA A 83 -8.08 -1.47 -5.80
N TRP A 84 -8.69 -2.65 -6.05
CA TRP A 84 -8.19 -3.63 -7.01
C TRP A 84 -8.23 -3.12 -8.44
N LYS A 85 -9.32 -2.46 -8.85
CA LYS A 85 -9.38 -1.79 -10.16
C LYS A 85 -8.27 -0.75 -10.28
N THR A 86 -8.11 0.12 -9.28
CA THR A 86 -7.03 1.12 -9.26
C THR A 86 -5.67 0.44 -9.33
N TYR A 87 -5.47 -0.66 -8.61
CA TYR A 87 -4.25 -1.44 -8.65
C TYR A 87 -4.00 -2.00 -10.04
N GLN A 88 -5.01 -2.52 -10.74
CA GLN A 88 -4.86 -3.12 -12.07
C GLN A 88 -4.76 -2.09 -13.21
N GLU A 89 -5.60 -1.05 -13.19
CA GLU A 89 -5.75 -0.04 -14.25
C GLU A 89 -4.65 1.02 -14.23
N THR A 90 -3.97 1.19 -13.09
CA THR A 90 -2.78 2.03 -13.03
C THR A 90 -1.62 1.25 -13.66
N TYR A 91 -1.64 1.17 -15.00
CA TYR A 91 -0.72 0.54 -15.98
C TYR A 91 -1.06 -0.88 -16.44
#